data_AF-A0A943UCU5-F1
#
_entry.id   AF-A0A943UCU5-F1
#
_cell.length_a   1.000
_cell.length_b   1.000
_cell.length_c   1.000
_cell.angle_alpha   90.00
_cell.angle_beta   90.00
_cell.angle_gamma   90.00
#
_symmetry.space_group_name_H-M   'P 1'
#
loop_
_entity.id
_entity.type
_entity.pdbx_description
1 polymer ?
#
loop_
_entity_poly.entity_id
_entity_poly.type
_entity_poly.pdbx_seq_one_letter_code
_entity_poly.pdbx_strand_id
1 'polypeptide(L)'
;MNHYVYDQIISEIDRIISNGGFLLFLIWFIQRTIIGILCFKLAEKKGYVGYFFTGALLGILGFVYVICLPDLKMQKYAKMCSTRIQKLDQRVEQLEEWQAYDQ
;
A
#
# COMPACT_ATOMS: atom_id res chain seq x y z
N MET A 1 -10.04 -58.48 9.45
CA MET A 1 -11.26 -57.75 9.02
C MET A 1 -11.28 -56.31 9.52
N ASN A 2 -10.81 -56.00 10.73
CA ASN A 2 -10.76 -54.62 11.24
C ASN A 2 -9.78 -53.69 10.49
N HIS A 3 -8.63 -54.17 10.02
CA HIS A 3 -7.61 -53.30 9.40
C HIS A 3 -8.11 -52.59 8.13
N TYR A 4 -8.79 -53.32 7.23
CA TYR A 4 -9.37 -52.76 6.00
C TYR A 4 -10.46 -51.71 6.27
N VAL A 5 -11.21 -51.86 7.37
CA VAL A 5 -12.24 -50.89 7.77
C VAL A 5 -11.59 -49.62 8.30
N TYR A 6 -10.51 -49.73 9.08
CA TYR A 6 -9.73 -48.56 9.51
C TYR A 6 -9.08 -47.84 8.32
N ASP A 7 -8.48 -48.58 7.39
CA ASP A 7 -7.86 -47.99 6.20
C ASP A 7 -8.89 -47.24 5.33
N GLN A 8 -10.10 -47.80 5.20
CA GLN A 8 -11.20 -47.15 4.48
C GLN A 8 -11.67 -45.87 5.18
N ILE A 9 -11.85 -45.87 6.50
CA ILE A 9 -12.26 -44.69 7.28
C ILE A 9 -11.19 -43.60 7.24
N ILE A 10 -9.91 -43.96 7.38
CA ILE A 10 -8.80 -43.01 7.33
C ILE A 10 -8.73 -42.34 5.93
N SER A 11 -8.94 -43.10 4.86
CA SER A 11 -8.91 -42.56 3.49
C SER A 11 -10.03 -41.55 3.21
N GLU A 12 -11.22 -41.72 3.80
CA GLU A 12 -12.31 -40.74 3.68
C GLU A 12 -12.04 -39.48 4.51
N ILE A 13 -11.55 -39.64 5.74
CA ILE A 13 -11.18 -38.52 6.61
C ILE A 13 -10.11 -37.65 5.93
N ASP A 14 -9.10 -38.27 5.33
CA ASP A 14 -8.02 -37.57 4.66
C ASP A 14 -8.51 -36.79 3.42
N ARG A 15 -9.48 -37.37 2.69
CA ARG A 15 -10.18 -36.69 1.60
C ARG A 15 -10.96 -35.47 2.08
N ILE A 16 -11.71 -35.58 3.17
CA ILE A 16 -12.52 -34.48 3.72
C ILE A 16 -11.62 -33.36 4.24
N ILE A 17 -10.55 -33.71 4.97
CA ILE A 17 -9.59 -32.75 5.51
C ILE A 17 -8.82 -32.05 4.39
N SER A 18 -8.35 -32.80 3.39
CA SER A 18 -7.62 -32.24 2.24
C SER A 18 -8.49 -31.27 1.44
N ASN A 19 -9.74 -31.66 1.15
CA ASN A 19 -10.64 -30.83 0.35
C ASN A 19 -11.13 -29.59 1.14
N GLY A 20 -11.44 -29.75 2.43
CA GLY A 20 -11.84 -28.66 3.32
C GLY A 20 -10.70 -27.67 3.59
N GLY A 21 -9.50 -28.18 3.84
CA GLY A 21 -8.29 -27.38 4.04
C GLY A 21 -7.91 -26.59 2.79
N PHE A 22 -8.00 -27.21 1.61
CA PHE A 22 -7.72 -26.55 0.33
C PHE A 22 -8.68 -25.38 0.05
N LEU A 23 -9.97 -25.55 0.34
CA LEU A 23 -10.98 -24.51 0.16
C LEU A 23 -10.72 -23.31 1.09
N LEU A 24 -10.40 -23.56 2.36
CA LEU A 24 -10.05 -22.52 3.32
C LEU A 24 -8.77 -21.77 2.92
N PHE A 25 -7.76 -22.49 2.43
CA PHE A 25 -6.53 -21.89 1.92
C PHE A 25 -6.79 -20.98 0.71
N LEU A 26 -7.63 -21.40 -0.23
CA LEU A 26 -8.03 -20.60 -1.38
C LEU A 26 -8.74 -19.32 -0.98
N ILE A 27 -9.71 -19.40 -0.06
CA ILE A 27 -10.44 -18.23 0.45
C ILE A 27 -9.47 -17.23 1.11
N TRP A 28 -8.58 -17.73 1.96
CA TRP A 28 -7.56 -16.92 2.62
C TRP A 28 -6.61 -16.24 1.61
N PHE A 29 -6.20 -16.97 0.58
CA PHE A 29 -5.32 -16.47 -0.48
C PHE A 29 -6.00 -15.40 -1.34
N ILE A 30 -7.27 -15.60 -1.69
CA ILE A 30 -8.07 -14.62 -2.43
C ILE A 30 -8.20 -13.33 -1.62
N GLN A 31 -8.51 -13.43 -0.32
CA GLN A 31 -8.68 -12.26 0.54
C GLN A 31 -7.38 -11.44 0.65
N ARG A 32 -6.23 -12.10 0.80
CA ARG A 32 -4.90 -11.46 0.78
C ARG A 32 -4.61 -10.78 -0.56
N THR A 33 -4.98 -11.43 -1.66
CA THR A 33 -4.79 -10.91 -3.02
C THR A 33 -5.64 -9.65 -3.25
N ILE A 34 -6.91 -9.64 -2.82
CA ILE A 34 -7.79 -8.47 -2.93
C ILE A 34 -7.21 -7.27 -2.16
N ILE A 35 -6.73 -7.50 -0.92
CA ILE A 35 -6.09 -6.47 -0.11
C ILE A 35 -4.82 -5.95 -0.80
N GLY A 36 -4.00 -6.84 -1.37
CA GLY A 36 -2.82 -6.47 -2.16
C GLY A 36 -3.15 -5.58 -3.36
N ILE A 37 -4.19 -5.91 -4.13
CA ILE A 37 -4.65 -5.12 -5.29
C ILE A 37 -5.15 -3.73 -4.84
N LEU A 38 -5.92 -3.67 -3.76
CA LEU A 38 -6.38 -2.38 -3.20
C LEU A 38 -5.20 -1.52 -2.76
N CYS A 39 -4.23 -2.10 -2.04
CA CYS A 39 -2.98 -1.43 -1.67
C CYS A 39 -2.22 -0.89 -2.88
N PHE A 40 -2.11 -1.67 -3.95
CA PHE A 40 -1.44 -1.25 -5.17
C PHE A 40 -2.14 -0.05 -5.82
N LYS A 41 -3.46 -0.10 -6.01
CA LYS A 41 -4.22 1.03 -6.56
C LYS A 41 -4.15 2.28 -5.68
N LEU A 42 -4.16 2.12 -4.36
CA LEU A 42 -4.02 3.22 -3.40
C LEU A 42 -2.62 3.86 -3.47
N ALA A 43 -1.57 3.04 -3.50
CA ALA A 43 -0.19 3.50 -3.64
C ALA A 43 0.03 4.20 -4.98
N GLU A 44 -0.50 3.65 -6.07
CA GLU A 44 -0.41 4.22 -7.42
C GLU A 44 -1.09 5.60 -7.47
N LYS A 45 -2.27 5.76 -6.88
CA LYS A 45 -2.94 7.06 -6.75
C LYS A 45 -2.10 8.09 -5.98
N LYS A 46 -1.39 7.64 -4.95
CA LYS A 46 -0.45 8.45 -4.14
C LYS A 46 0.89 8.69 -4.83
N GLY A 47 1.15 8.09 -6.00
CA GLY A 47 2.38 8.26 -6.77
C GLY A 47 3.50 7.27 -6.42
N TYR A 48 3.19 6.21 -5.68
CA TYR A 48 4.14 5.17 -5.28
C TYR A 48 3.94 3.89 -6.09
N VAL A 49 5.04 3.32 -6.59
CA VAL A 49 5.03 2.10 -7.42
C VAL A 49 5.60 0.93 -6.61
N GLY A 50 5.06 -0.28 -6.77
CA GLY A 50 5.63 -1.51 -6.17
C GLY A 50 5.06 -1.96 -4.81
N TYR A 51 4.08 -1.24 -4.25
CA TYR A 51 3.48 -1.56 -2.94
C TYR A 51 2.44 -2.70 -2.94
N PHE A 52 2.35 -3.46 -4.03
CA PHE A 52 1.51 -4.66 -4.11
C PHE A 52 1.95 -5.73 -3.10
N PHE A 53 3.26 -5.98 -3.02
CA PHE A 53 3.82 -7.00 -2.15
C PHE A 53 3.66 -6.68 -0.67
N THR A 54 3.72 -5.40 -0.29
CA THR A 54 3.47 -4.97 1.09
C THR A 54 2.05 -5.30 1.54
N GLY A 55 1.03 -5.06 0.72
CA GLY A 55 -0.36 -5.41 1.06
C GLY A 55 -0.62 -6.93 1.03
N ALA A 56 -0.04 -7.64 0.06
CA ALA A 56 -0.24 -9.08 -0.09
C ALA A 56 0.47 -9.91 1.01
N LEU A 57 1.73 -9.57 1.35
CA LEU A 57 2.52 -10.31 2.35
C LEU A 57 2.15 -9.93 3.79
N LEU A 58 2.04 -8.62 4.09
CA LEU A 58 1.78 -8.15 5.46
C LEU A 58 0.27 -8.08 5.77
N GLY A 59 -0.61 -8.20 4.77
CA GLY A 59 -2.06 -8.18 4.96
C GLY A 59 -2.53 -6.85 5.55
N ILE A 60 -3.19 -6.90 6.70
CA ILE A 60 -3.72 -5.71 7.41
C ILE A 60 -2.59 -4.74 7.78
N LEU A 61 -1.43 -5.23 8.23
CA LEU A 61 -0.30 -4.37 8.58
C LEU A 61 0.24 -3.61 7.35
N GLY A 62 0.30 -4.29 6.20
CA GLY A 62 0.67 -3.67 4.93
C GLY A 62 -0.35 -2.63 4.47
N PHE A 63 -1.64 -2.88 4.72
CA PHE A 63 -2.72 -1.95 4.41
C PHE A 63 -2.64 -0.66 5.24
N VAL A 64 -2.46 -0.79 6.56
CA VAL A 64 -2.26 0.36 7.46
C VAL A 64 -1.02 1.16 7.05
N TYR A 65 0.08 0.47 6.71
CA TYR A 65 1.30 1.12 6.25
C TYR A 65 1.07 1.98 4.99
N VAL A 66 0.37 1.45 3.98
CA VAL A 66 0.08 2.18 2.74
C VAL A 66 -0.91 3.34 2.97
N ILE A 67 -1.82 3.23 3.94
CA ILE A 67 -2.70 4.34 4.34
C ILE A 67 -1.89 5.47 4.98
N CYS A 68 -0.94 5.15 5.85
CA CYS A 68 -0.08 6.13 6.52
C CYS A 68 0.98 6.75 5.59
N LEU A 69 1.17 6.23 4.38
CA LEU A 69 2.13 6.80 3.43
C LEU A 69 1.72 8.23 3.03
N PRO A 70 2.61 9.23 3.20
CA PRO A 70 2.34 10.61 2.82
C PRO A 70 2.28 10.71 1.29
N ASP A 71 1.25 11.37 0.75
CA ASP A 71 1.00 11.44 -0.68
C ASP A 71 2.13 12.19 -1.42
N LEU A 72 2.72 11.59 -2.46
CA LEU A 72 3.80 12.23 -3.22
C LEU A 72 3.30 13.49 -3.94
N LYS A 73 2.02 13.55 -4.30
CA LYS A 73 1.44 14.76 -4.89
C LYS A 73 1.49 15.91 -3.91
N MET A 74 1.12 15.67 -2.65
CA MET A 74 1.19 16.67 -1.58
C MET A 74 2.62 17.19 -1.39
N GLN A 75 3.64 16.32 -1.43
CA GLN A 75 5.03 16.79 -1.39
C GLN A 75 5.40 17.67 -2.59
N LYS A 76 4.93 17.34 -3.80
CA LYS A 76 5.21 18.13 -5.00
C LYS A 76 4.57 19.52 -4.92
N TYR A 77 3.34 19.61 -4.41
CA TYR A 77 2.68 20.90 -4.17
C TYR A 77 3.39 21.71 -3.07
N ALA A 78 3.81 21.07 -1.98
CA ALA A 78 4.57 21.72 -0.92
C ALA A 78 5.88 22.33 -1.44
N LYS A 79 6.65 21.57 -2.24
CA LYS A 79 7.87 22.09 -2.90
C LYS A 79 7.58 23.24 -3.86
N MET A 80 6.52 23.16 -4.66
CA MET A 80 6.16 24.27 -5.55
C MET A 80 5.78 25.54 -4.77
N CYS A 81 5.10 25.40 -3.64
CA CYS A 81 4.74 26.53 -2.79
C CYS A 81 5.99 27.19 -2.18
N SER A 82 6.90 26.39 -1.61
CA SER A 82 8.15 26.92 -1.03
C SER A 82 9.01 27.64 -2.07
N THR A 83 9.10 27.11 -3.30
CA THR A 83 9.85 27.76 -4.38
C THR A 83 9.20 29.07 -4.84
N ARG A 84 7.87 29.18 -4.84
CA ARG A 84 7.18 30.43 -5.18
C ARG A 84 7.39 31.49 -4.10
N ILE A 85 7.34 31.10 -2.83
CA ILE A 85 7.59 32.00 -1.70
C ILE A 85 9.02 32.55 -1.77
N GLN A 86 10.04 31.70 -1.99
CA GLN A 86 11.42 32.17 -2.17
C GLN A 86 11.56 33.16 -3.33
N LYS A 87 10.89 32.93 -4.46
CA LYS A 87 10.94 33.86 -5.60
C LYS A 87 10.25 35.19 -5.30
N LEU A 88 9.23 35.20 -4.44
CA LEU A 88 8.61 36.44 -3.97
C LEU A 88 9.55 37.19 -3.04
N ASP A 89 10.16 36.51 -2.06
CA ASP A 89 11.15 37.11 -1.14
C ASP A 89 12.26 37.83 -1.92
N GLN A 90 12.86 37.14 -2.90
CA GLN A 90 13.91 37.74 -3.73
C GLN A 90 13.44 38.97 -4.51
N ARG A 91 12.17 38.99 -4.96
CA ARG A 91 11.62 40.15 -5.66
C ARG A 91 11.33 41.31 -4.71
N VAL A 92 10.89 41.02 -3.50
CA VAL A 92 10.65 42.03 -2.46
C VAL A 92 11.98 42.67 -2.06
N GLU A 93 13.00 41.87 -1.79
CA GLU A 93 14.35 42.33 -1.43
C GLU A 93 14.96 43.20 -2.53
N GLN A 94 14.80 42.81 -3.80
CA GLN A 94 15.19 43.65 -4.94
C GLN A 94 14.46 45.00 -4.95
N LEU A 95 13.14 45.00 -4.73
CA LEU A 95 12.35 46.25 -4.73
C LEU A 95 12.76 47.19 -3.59
N GLU A 96 13.11 46.66 -2.42
CA GLU A 96 13.63 47.46 -1.30
C GLU A 96 14.97 48.13 -1.64
N GLU A 97 15.88 47.43 -2.34
CA GLU A 97 17.13 48.02 -2.84
C GLU A 97 16.88 49.16 -3.84
N TRP A 98 15.93 48.99 -4.78
CA TRP A 98 15.57 50.05 -5.72
C TRP A 98 14.98 51.28 -5.03
N GLN A 99 14.14 51.08 -4.01
CA GLN A 99 13.58 52.19 -3.24
C GLN A 99 14.62 52.91 -2.39
N ALA A 100 15.63 52.20 -1.88
CA ALA A 100 16.74 52.79 -1.14
C ALA A 100 17.70 53.58 -2.05
N TYR A 101 17.77 53.25 -3.35
CA TYR A 101 18.57 53.99 -4.32
C TYR A 101 17.90 55.29 -4.80
N ASP A 102 16.57 55.33 -4.81
CA ASP A 102 15.79 56.51 -5.21
C ASP A 102 15.65 57.58 -4.09
N GLN A 103 16.08 57.29 -2.85
CA GLN A 103 16.15 58.23 -1.72
C GLN A 103 17.54 58.86 -1.56
#